data_AF-A0A9P0J626-F1
#
_entry.id   AF-A0A9P0J626-F1
#
_cell.length_a   1.000
_cell.length_b   1.000
_cell.length_c   1.000
_cell.angle_alpha   90.00
_cell.angle_beta   90.00
_cell.angle_gamma   90.00
#
_symmetry.space_group_name_H-M   'P 1'
#
loop_
_entity.id
_entity.type
_entity.pdbx_description
1 polymer ?
#
loop_
_entity_poly.entity_id
_entity_poly.type
_entity_poly.pdbx_seq_one_letter_code
_entity_poly.pdbx_strand_id
1 'polypeptide(L)'
;MQVVKIKNLNKSHMKKAFIVKGRVKYTTVEDNKKSDGKHLNSLLFDDSSEIEVVAFKDCDEVSKLLNTGDVVKIENGMLKEVNKDYKKTKHKYKIILLSNSRITTINKDEVCNDDFPIHKYTSGAALKTLIPGIIIDVYGVLVQINSETAINPHSQIFRKGIIKIDSTKIEVWFYGEKAEELYNVGDKLSLFCVKYNNFKGHEYLSVGHLSSVKCILHQLPHVPAADLENSTIESSVNRVSISSPSSSNKNITIGSPDQKQSTSGSTPCKKRKTQDFNVEEGTSEILKIDEPKESFSDEKFTKVVLNLLKNIKNNKEVVKLRIIEFISEILPEKDTYNSVAKEF
;
A
#
# COMPACT_ATOMS: atom_id res chain seq x y z
N MET A 1 11.14 35.72 -3.51
CA MET A 1 9.92 35.00 -3.08
C MET A 1 10.14 34.46 -1.68
N GLN A 2 9.12 34.48 -0.83
CA GLN A 2 9.25 33.99 0.54
C GLN A 2 8.96 32.49 0.61
N VAL A 3 9.71 31.77 1.44
CA VAL A 3 9.40 30.38 1.81
C VAL A 3 8.27 30.39 2.84
N VAL A 4 7.20 29.66 2.56
CA VAL A 4 5.98 29.62 3.37
C VAL A 4 5.75 28.19 3.84
N LYS A 5 5.60 28.00 5.17
CA LYS A 5 5.17 26.72 5.76
C LYS A 5 3.78 26.35 5.25
N ILE A 6 3.51 25.06 5.06
CA ILE A 6 2.29 24.60 4.40
C ILE A 6 1.04 25.12 5.11
N LYS A 7 0.97 25.07 6.45
CA LYS A 7 -0.23 25.53 7.19
C LYS A 7 -0.55 27.03 6.96
N ASN A 8 0.45 27.82 6.60
CA ASN A 8 0.33 29.27 6.49
C ASN A 8 -0.11 29.72 5.08
N LEU A 9 -0.17 28.81 4.10
CA LEU A 9 -0.72 29.09 2.79
C LEU A 9 -2.20 29.47 2.90
N ASN A 10 -2.54 30.64 2.36
CA ASN A 10 -3.85 31.25 2.52
C ASN A 10 -4.21 32.12 1.29
N LYS A 11 -5.41 32.71 1.31
CA LYS A 11 -5.95 33.52 0.20
C LYS A 11 -5.01 34.59 -0.35
N SER A 12 -4.14 35.18 0.46
CA SER A 12 -3.18 36.20 -0.01
C SER A 12 -2.15 35.64 -1.01
N HIS A 13 -1.83 34.35 -0.90
CA HIS A 13 -0.91 33.64 -1.78
C HIS A 13 -1.54 33.19 -3.11
N MET A 14 -2.86 33.34 -3.29
CA MET A 14 -3.51 33.05 -4.58
C MET A 14 -3.11 34.04 -5.67
N LYS A 15 -2.64 35.25 -5.30
CA LYS A 15 -2.24 36.32 -6.22
C LYS A 15 -0.74 36.64 -6.17
N LYS A 16 0.04 35.92 -5.36
CA LYS A 16 1.45 36.22 -5.11
C LYS A 16 2.30 34.97 -5.32
N ALA A 17 3.51 35.15 -5.83
CA ALA A 17 4.47 34.07 -5.94
C ALA A 17 4.95 33.64 -4.55
N PHE A 18 5.02 32.34 -4.31
CA PHE A 18 5.47 31.73 -3.06
C PHE A 18 6.40 30.55 -3.34
N ILE A 19 7.19 30.19 -2.32
CA ILE A 19 7.95 28.96 -2.28
C ILE A 19 7.37 28.10 -1.18
N VAL A 20 7.11 26.83 -1.47
CA VAL A 20 6.78 25.84 -0.45
C VAL A 20 7.82 24.73 -0.46
N LYS A 21 8.12 24.18 0.71
CA LYS A 21 8.96 22.99 0.86
C LYS A 21 8.13 21.91 1.53
N GLY A 22 8.31 20.66 1.14
CA GLY A 22 7.64 19.54 1.78
C GLY A 22 8.18 18.19 1.31
N ARG A 23 8.02 17.18 2.16
CA ARG A 23 8.26 15.79 1.80
C ARG A 23 7.11 15.27 0.96
N VAL A 24 7.41 14.58 -0.13
CA VAL A 24 6.42 13.94 -0.99
C VAL A 24 5.91 12.68 -0.31
N LYS A 25 4.61 12.60 -0.04
CA LYS A 25 3.94 11.45 0.55
C LYS A 25 3.63 10.37 -0.48
N TYR A 26 3.07 10.80 -1.61
CA TYR A 26 2.81 9.97 -2.77
C TYR A 26 2.63 10.84 -4.01
N THR A 27 2.79 10.24 -5.19
CA THR A 27 2.50 10.85 -6.49
C THR A 27 1.78 9.84 -7.38
N THR A 28 0.71 10.26 -8.04
CA THR A 28 -0.02 9.46 -9.04
C THR A 28 -0.20 10.26 -10.32
N VAL A 29 -0.18 9.55 -11.45
CA VAL A 29 -0.56 10.09 -12.75
C VAL A 29 -1.74 9.27 -13.25
N GLU A 30 -2.85 9.95 -13.54
CA GLU A 30 -4.11 9.33 -13.93
C GLU A 30 -4.62 9.96 -15.21
N ASP A 31 -5.19 9.16 -16.11
CA ASP A 31 -5.88 9.66 -17.29
C ASP A 31 -7.11 10.48 -16.88
N ASN A 32 -7.32 11.60 -17.55
CA ASN A 32 -8.47 12.44 -17.31
C ASN A 32 -9.70 11.80 -17.93
N LYS A 33 -10.68 11.43 -17.10
CA LYS A 33 -11.91 10.77 -17.54
C LYS A 33 -12.75 11.61 -18.51
N LYS A 34 -12.53 12.93 -18.58
CA LYS A 34 -13.36 13.88 -19.35
C LYS A 34 -12.66 14.49 -20.56
N SER A 35 -11.37 14.24 -20.76
CA SER A 35 -10.59 14.83 -21.86
C SER A 35 -9.39 13.97 -22.21
N ASP A 36 -8.90 14.10 -23.45
CA ASP A 36 -7.63 13.50 -23.85
C ASP A 36 -6.48 14.22 -23.14
N GLY A 37 -6.03 13.65 -22.04
CA GLY A 37 -4.93 14.19 -21.24
C GLY A 37 -4.78 13.45 -19.93
N LYS A 38 -3.62 13.62 -19.29
CA LYS A 38 -3.33 13.10 -17.95
C LYS A 38 -3.43 14.22 -16.92
N HIS A 39 -3.62 13.82 -15.67
CA HIS A 39 -3.42 14.71 -14.55
C HIS A 39 -2.59 14.01 -13.48
N LEU A 40 -1.71 14.78 -12.85
CA LEU A 40 -0.88 14.31 -11.74
C LEU A 40 -1.47 14.83 -10.44
N ASN A 41 -1.57 13.95 -9.44
CA ASN A 41 -1.85 14.32 -8.07
C ASN A 41 -0.69 13.88 -7.19
N SER A 42 -0.18 14.80 -6.38
CA SER A 42 0.82 14.52 -5.35
C SER A 42 0.36 15.12 -4.03
N LEU A 43 0.85 14.57 -2.93
CA LEU A 43 0.56 15.06 -1.60
C LEU A 43 1.87 15.35 -0.89
N LEU A 44 2.05 16.60 -0.46
CA LEU A 44 3.25 17.05 0.22
C LEU A 44 2.92 17.37 1.67
N PHE A 45 3.91 17.21 2.55
CA PHE A 45 3.77 17.58 3.95
C PHE A 45 5.06 18.13 4.55
N ASP A 46 4.88 18.98 5.55
CA ASP A 46 5.91 19.43 6.48
C ASP A 46 5.44 19.08 7.90
N ASP A 47 6.21 19.48 8.90
CA ASP A 47 5.82 19.46 10.31
C ASP A 47 4.43 20.09 10.55
N SER A 48 4.10 21.16 9.83
CA SER A 48 2.93 22.00 10.07
C SER A 48 1.61 21.49 9.48
N SER A 49 1.60 20.96 8.26
CA SER A 49 0.38 20.54 7.55
C SER A 49 0.66 19.62 6.36
N GLU A 50 -0.38 19.29 5.59
CA GLU A 50 -0.31 18.51 4.35
C GLU A 50 -1.09 19.24 3.24
N ILE A 51 -0.61 19.24 2.01
CA ILE A 51 -1.23 19.92 0.88
C ILE A 51 -1.21 19.08 -0.39
N GLU A 52 -2.27 19.17 -1.17
CA GLU A 52 -2.34 18.56 -2.50
C GLU A 52 -1.62 19.45 -3.53
N VAL A 53 -0.82 18.81 -4.39
CA VAL A 53 -0.15 19.41 -5.54
C VAL A 53 -0.66 18.72 -6.80
N VAL A 54 -1.07 19.50 -7.80
CA VAL A 54 -1.67 18.99 -9.03
C VAL A 54 -0.95 19.56 -10.24
N ALA A 55 -0.68 18.72 -11.24
CA ALA A 55 -0.23 19.13 -12.56
C ALA A 55 -1.21 18.64 -13.65
N PHE A 56 -1.39 19.45 -14.68
CA PHE A 56 -2.21 19.12 -15.86
C PHE A 56 -1.40 19.06 -17.16
N LYS A 57 -0.13 19.47 -17.11
CA LYS A 57 0.82 19.44 -18.22
C LYS A 57 2.07 18.72 -17.77
N ASP A 58 2.74 18.07 -18.72
CA ASP A 58 4.03 17.41 -18.51
C ASP A 58 4.01 16.45 -17.32
N CYS A 59 2.87 15.78 -17.09
CA CYS A 59 2.63 14.97 -15.89
C CYS A 59 3.69 13.88 -15.70
N ASP A 60 4.13 13.26 -16.80
CA ASP A 60 5.14 12.20 -16.78
C ASP A 60 6.55 12.75 -16.46
N GLU A 61 6.86 14.01 -16.74
CA GLU A 61 8.13 14.64 -16.34
C GLU A 61 8.07 15.18 -14.91
N VAL A 62 6.95 15.78 -14.53
CA VAL A 62 6.71 16.26 -13.17
C VAL A 62 6.74 15.12 -12.15
N SER A 63 6.23 13.93 -12.50
CA SER A 63 6.24 12.77 -11.61
C SER A 63 7.66 12.33 -11.23
N LYS A 64 8.61 12.38 -12.16
CA LYS A 64 10.03 12.07 -11.93
C LYS A 64 10.70 13.02 -10.93
N LEU A 65 10.17 14.22 -10.78
CA LEU A 65 10.64 15.24 -9.83
C LEU A 65 9.97 15.14 -8.46
N LEU A 66 8.91 14.34 -8.33
CA LEU A 66 8.09 14.19 -7.12
C LEU A 66 8.11 12.73 -6.65
N ASN A 67 9.31 12.19 -6.42
CA ASN A 67 9.46 10.84 -5.90
C ASN A 67 9.04 10.76 -4.43
N THR A 68 8.31 9.71 -4.06
CA THR A 68 7.88 9.48 -2.68
C THR A 68 9.08 9.45 -1.73
N GLY A 69 8.96 10.18 -0.61
CA GLY A 69 9.99 10.28 0.42
C GLY A 69 10.98 11.41 0.21
N ASP A 70 11.14 11.95 -1.00
CA ASP A 70 12.03 13.09 -1.23
C ASP A 70 11.44 14.38 -0.65
N VAL A 71 12.32 15.28 -0.20
CA VAL A 71 11.93 16.65 0.18
C VAL A 71 12.16 17.56 -1.01
N VAL A 72 11.11 18.24 -1.45
CA VAL A 72 11.15 19.09 -2.64
C VAL A 72 10.81 20.54 -2.28
N LYS A 73 11.41 21.46 -3.03
CA LYS A 73 11.08 22.88 -3.07
C LYS A 73 10.26 23.14 -4.34
N ILE A 74 9.05 23.69 -4.18
CA ILE A 74 8.18 24.10 -5.29
C ILE A 74 8.08 25.63 -5.30
N GLU A 75 8.38 26.22 -6.46
CA GLU A 75 8.35 27.65 -6.72
C GLU A 75 7.32 27.97 -7.82
N ASN A 76 6.66 29.12 -7.74
CA ASN A 76 5.72 29.63 -8.75
C ASN A 76 4.51 28.72 -9.03
N GLY A 77 3.97 28.07 -7.99
CA GLY A 77 2.68 27.39 -8.09
C GLY A 77 1.50 28.37 -8.00
N MET A 78 0.33 27.97 -8.49
CA MET A 78 -0.94 28.68 -8.30
C MET A 78 -1.72 28.05 -7.16
N LEU A 79 -2.03 28.81 -6.12
CA LEU A 79 -2.87 28.32 -5.02
C LEU A 79 -4.36 28.39 -5.40
N LYS A 80 -5.10 27.29 -5.26
CA LYS A 80 -6.53 27.20 -5.56
C LYS A 80 -7.30 26.57 -4.40
N GLU A 81 -8.53 27.00 -4.15
CA GLU A 81 -9.38 26.36 -3.15
C GLU A 81 -9.76 24.93 -3.57
N VAL A 82 -9.76 24.02 -2.61
CA VAL A 82 -10.15 22.62 -2.84
C VAL A 82 -11.66 22.51 -2.74
N ASN A 83 -12.26 21.74 -3.65
CA ASN A 83 -13.67 21.37 -3.49
C ASN A 83 -13.81 20.50 -2.23
N LYS A 84 -14.70 20.90 -1.32
CA LYS A 84 -14.93 20.22 -0.04
C LYS A 84 -15.26 18.73 -0.22
N ASP A 85 -15.94 18.38 -1.30
CA ASP A 85 -16.41 17.01 -1.57
C ASP A 85 -15.29 16.06 -2.04
N TYR A 86 -14.15 16.61 -2.50
CA TYR A 86 -13.05 15.84 -3.10
C TYR A 86 -11.71 16.10 -2.42
N LYS A 87 -11.76 16.51 -1.15
CA LYS A 87 -10.58 16.94 -0.41
C LYS A 87 -9.80 15.75 0.12
N LYS A 88 -8.48 15.73 -0.14
CA LYS A 88 -7.57 14.65 0.31
C LYS A 88 -6.78 14.99 1.58
N THR A 89 -6.74 16.26 1.99
CA THR A 89 -6.06 16.72 3.22
C THR A 89 -6.97 17.60 4.07
N LYS A 90 -6.52 18.02 5.26
CA LYS A 90 -7.22 19.05 6.05
C LYS A 90 -7.01 20.48 5.49
N HIS A 91 -6.11 20.70 4.55
CA HIS A 91 -5.78 22.03 4.05
C HIS A 91 -6.82 22.58 3.06
N LYS A 92 -7.23 23.85 3.21
CA LYS A 92 -8.33 24.46 2.42
C LYS A 92 -7.97 24.69 0.94
N TYR A 93 -6.68 24.69 0.64
CA TYR A 93 -6.13 24.98 -0.67
C TYR A 93 -5.28 23.83 -1.20
N LYS A 94 -5.11 23.80 -2.51
CA LYS A 94 -4.16 22.97 -3.24
C LYS A 94 -3.29 23.84 -4.15
N ILE A 95 -2.12 23.32 -4.50
CA ILE A 95 -1.20 23.96 -5.43
C ILE A 95 -1.41 23.36 -6.82
N ILE A 96 -1.61 24.21 -7.81
CA ILE A 96 -1.62 23.85 -9.22
C ILE A 96 -0.27 24.26 -9.80
N LEU A 97 0.46 23.30 -10.35
CA LEU A 97 1.71 23.54 -11.06
C LEU A 97 1.39 24.19 -12.42
N LEU A 98 2.11 25.27 -12.70
CA LEU A 98 2.08 26.03 -13.93
C LEU A 98 3.30 25.67 -14.79
N SER A 99 3.31 26.08 -16.05
CA SER A 99 4.44 25.84 -16.97
C SER A 99 5.75 26.51 -16.52
N ASN A 100 5.67 27.55 -15.68
CA ASN A 100 6.83 28.22 -15.09
C ASN A 100 7.11 27.81 -13.64
N SER A 101 6.37 26.82 -13.11
CA SER A 101 6.67 26.27 -11.79
C SER A 101 8.01 25.54 -11.83
N ARG A 102 8.79 25.68 -10.77
CA ARG A 102 10.08 24.99 -10.62
C ARG A 102 10.01 24.03 -9.43
N ILE A 103 10.46 22.81 -9.64
CA ILE A 103 10.56 21.78 -8.61
C ILE A 103 12.04 21.44 -8.47
N THR A 104 12.55 21.45 -7.24
CA THR A 104 13.94 21.09 -6.95
C THR A 104 13.97 20.18 -5.74
N THR A 105 14.55 18.99 -5.91
CA THR A 105 14.81 18.08 -4.79
C THR A 105 15.90 18.67 -3.91
N ILE A 106 15.66 18.70 -2.60
CA ILE A 106 16.62 19.13 -1.60
C ILE A 106 17.53 17.95 -1.26
N ASN A 107 18.83 18.20 -1.16
CA ASN A 107 19.78 17.14 -0.83
C ASN A 107 19.47 16.55 0.55
N LYS A 108 19.61 15.23 0.70
CA LYS A 108 19.26 14.50 1.93
C LYS A 108 20.03 15.02 3.15
N ASP A 109 21.28 15.44 2.95
CA ASP A 109 22.13 16.00 4.01
C ASP A 109 21.65 17.37 4.51
N GLU A 110 20.84 18.08 3.73
CA GLU A 110 20.24 19.39 4.08
C GLU A 110 18.84 19.25 4.70
N VAL A 111 18.28 18.03 4.74
CA VAL A 111 16.92 17.80 5.23
C VAL A 111 16.93 17.65 6.76
N CYS A 112 16.29 18.61 7.44
CA CYS A 112 15.95 18.49 8.85
C CYS A 112 14.66 17.69 9.03
N ASN A 113 14.71 16.57 9.75
CA ASN A 113 13.52 15.74 10.00
C ASN A 113 12.53 16.41 10.96
N ASP A 114 12.94 17.40 11.75
CA ASP A 114 12.02 18.17 12.59
C ASP A 114 11.11 19.05 11.74
N ASP A 115 11.63 19.62 10.64
CA ASP A 115 10.86 20.41 9.68
C ASP A 115 10.10 19.54 8.68
N PHE A 116 10.68 18.41 8.29
CA PHE A 116 10.18 17.49 7.27
C PHE A 116 10.18 16.05 7.80
N PRO A 117 9.23 15.70 8.68
CA PRO A 117 9.19 14.37 9.28
C PRO A 117 9.11 13.29 8.20
N ILE A 118 9.61 12.08 8.51
CA ILE A 118 9.58 10.95 7.57
C ILE A 118 8.14 10.48 7.36
N HIS A 119 7.34 10.48 8.44
CA HIS A 119 5.94 10.07 8.45
C HIS A 119 5.11 11.04 9.30
N LYS A 120 3.84 11.21 8.93
CA LYS A 120 2.90 12.06 9.67
C LYS A 120 1.70 11.24 10.13
N TYR A 121 1.89 10.52 11.23
CA TYR A 121 0.87 9.64 11.79
C TYR A 121 -0.30 10.43 12.38
N THR A 122 -1.51 9.95 12.11
CA THR A 122 -2.75 10.44 12.69
C THR A 122 -3.11 9.57 13.89
N SER A 123 -3.32 10.21 15.05
CA SER A 123 -3.72 9.54 16.28
C SER A 123 -5.14 9.00 16.22
N GLY A 124 -5.43 8.00 17.05
CA GLY A 124 -6.76 7.40 17.15
C GLY A 124 -7.84 8.39 17.58
N ALA A 125 -7.48 9.39 18.39
CA ALA A 125 -8.39 10.46 18.80
C ALA A 125 -8.73 11.41 17.65
N ALA A 126 -7.77 11.68 16.76
CA ALA A 126 -7.95 12.61 15.65
C ALA A 126 -8.87 12.05 14.54
N LEU A 127 -9.03 10.72 14.45
CA LEU A 127 -9.89 10.06 13.47
C LEU A 127 -11.34 10.56 13.51
N LYS A 128 -11.88 10.79 14.73
CA LYS A 128 -13.25 11.27 14.96
C LYS A 128 -13.55 12.65 14.38
N THR A 129 -12.50 13.41 14.03
CA THR A 129 -12.61 14.76 13.47
C THR A 129 -12.35 14.79 11.97
N LEU A 130 -12.07 13.63 11.36
CA LEU A 130 -11.77 13.55 9.94
C LEU A 130 -13.03 13.62 9.10
N ILE A 131 -12.87 14.24 7.94
CA ILE A 131 -13.88 14.21 6.89
C ILE A 131 -13.57 12.98 6.01
N PRO A 132 -14.60 12.22 5.57
CA PRO A 132 -14.41 11.13 4.62
C PRO A 132 -13.65 11.59 3.38
N GLY A 133 -12.72 10.78 2.90
CA GLY A 133 -11.89 11.08 1.74
C GLY A 133 -10.46 11.50 2.05
N ILE A 134 -10.17 11.93 3.28
CA ILE A 134 -8.82 12.35 3.68
C ILE A 134 -7.87 11.15 3.69
N ILE A 135 -6.65 11.38 3.20
CA ILE A 135 -5.56 10.40 3.18
C ILE A 135 -4.65 10.66 4.39
N ILE A 136 -4.40 9.61 5.18
CA ILE A 136 -3.63 9.69 6.42
C ILE A 136 -2.60 8.56 6.48
N ASP A 137 -1.62 8.72 7.36
CA ASP A 137 -0.81 7.59 7.83
C ASP A 137 -1.28 7.23 9.24
N VAL A 138 -1.30 5.94 9.57
CA VAL A 138 -1.61 5.47 10.92
C VAL A 138 -0.62 4.40 11.34
N TYR A 139 -0.43 4.29 12.65
CA TYR A 139 0.36 3.24 13.27
C TYR A 139 -0.46 2.59 14.36
N GLY A 140 -0.52 1.26 14.38
CA GLY A 140 -1.32 0.57 15.36
C GLY A 140 -1.06 -0.93 15.39
N VAL A 141 -1.75 -1.61 16.31
CA VAL A 141 -1.66 -3.06 16.48
C VAL A 141 -2.85 -3.72 15.79
N LEU A 142 -2.61 -4.70 14.93
CA LEU A 142 -3.67 -5.52 14.35
C LEU A 142 -4.28 -6.39 15.46
N VAL A 143 -5.55 -6.19 15.79
CA VAL A 143 -6.23 -6.94 16.87
C VAL A 143 -7.15 -8.03 16.35
N GLN A 144 -7.57 -7.94 15.09
CA GLN A 144 -8.38 -8.94 14.42
C GLN A 144 -8.16 -8.84 12.92
N ILE A 145 -8.19 -9.98 12.24
CA ILE A 145 -8.24 -10.06 10.80
C ILE A 145 -9.12 -11.22 10.39
N ASN A 146 -9.95 -11.04 9.37
CA ASN A 146 -10.79 -12.11 8.86
C ASN A 146 -9.90 -13.14 8.13
N SER A 147 -10.19 -14.42 8.37
CA SER A 147 -9.52 -15.54 7.69
C SER A 147 -9.74 -15.50 6.17
N GLU A 148 -10.97 -15.19 5.77
CA GLU A 148 -11.39 -15.19 4.37
C GLU A 148 -11.36 -13.79 3.75
N THR A 149 -11.12 -13.77 2.44
CA THR A 149 -11.31 -12.59 1.60
C THR A 149 -12.73 -12.57 1.04
N ALA A 150 -13.21 -11.39 0.68
CA ALA A 150 -14.50 -11.19 0.02
C ALA A 150 -14.29 -10.38 -1.26
N ILE A 151 -15.30 -10.39 -2.15
CA ILE A 151 -15.30 -9.62 -3.38
C ILE A 151 -16.36 -8.53 -3.28
N ASN A 152 -15.98 -7.28 -3.55
CA ASN A 152 -16.94 -6.17 -3.54
C ASN A 152 -17.72 -6.09 -4.87
N PRO A 153 -18.76 -5.24 -4.99
CA PRO A 153 -19.54 -5.10 -6.23
C PRO A 153 -18.74 -4.63 -7.45
N HIS A 154 -17.50 -4.15 -7.26
CA HIS A 154 -16.58 -3.76 -8.33
C HIS A 154 -15.58 -4.87 -8.68
N SER A 155 -15.87 -6.12 -8.28
CA SER A 155 -15.03 -7.30 -8.49
C SER A 155 -13.63 -7.17 -7.89
N GLN A 156 -13.48 -6.37 -6.82
CA GLN A 156 -12.22 -6.20 -6.13
C GLN A 156 -12.20 -7.06 -4.86
N ILE A 157 -11.14 -7.87 -4.75
CA ILE A 157 -10.87 -8.67 -3.55
C ILE A 157 -10.53 -7.73 -2.39
N PHE A 158 -11.10 -8.00 -1.22
CA PHE A 158 -10.79 -7.31 0.01
C PHE A 158 -10.81 -8.24 1.23
N ARG A 159 -10.05 -7.88 2.27
CA ARG A 159 -10.02 -8.54 3.57
C ARG A 159 -10.24 -7.50 4.65
N LYS A 160 -11.11 -7.81 5.61
CA LYS A 160 -11.37 -6.92 6.74
C LYS A 160 -10.50 -7.29 7.92
N GLY A 161 -10.14 -6.29 8.70
CA GLY A 161 -9.54 -6.45 10.02
C GLY A 161 -9.88 -5.28 10.93
N ILE A 162 -9.34 -5.32 12.13
CA ILE A 162 -9.45 -4.24 13.12
C ILE A 162 -8.04 -3.90 13.58
N ILE A 163 -7.68 -2.62 13.48
CA ILE A 163 -6.44 -2.08 14.02
C ILE A 163 -6.75 -1.21 15.25
N LYS A 164 -5.92 -1.33 16.28
CA LYS A 164 -5.94 -0.46 17.47
C LYS A 164 -4.85 0.61 17.31
N ILE A 165 -5.28 1.86 17.12
CA ILE A 165 -4.44 3.06 17.05
C ILE A 165 -4.60 3.79 18.38
N ASP A 166 -3.53 3.87 19.17
CA ASP A 166 -3.57 4.32 20.55
C ASP A 166 -4.62 3.52 21.37
N SER A 167 -5.69 4.18 21.81
CA SER A 167 -6.84 3.58 22.49
C SER A 167 -8.04 3.32 21.57
N THR A 168 -7.99 3.74 20.30
CA THR A 168 -9.11 3.66 19.36
C THR A 168 -9.00 2.42 18.48
N LYS A 169 -10.05 1.58 18.43
CA LYS A 169 -10.17 0.51 17.44
C LYS A 169 -10.90 1.04 16.21
N ILE A 170 -10.42 0.71 15.02
CA ILE A 170 -11.07 1.04 13.75
C ILE A 170 -10.99 -0.13 12.78
N GLU A 171 -12.05 -0.32 12.00
CA GLU A 171 -12.08 -1.31 10.93
C GLU A 171 -11.13 -0.89 9.80
N VAL A 172 -10.39 -1.85 9.25
CA VAL A 172 -9.47 -1.65 8.13
C VAL A 172 -9.82 -2.64 7.02
N TRP A 173 -9.92 -2.13 5.79
CA TRP A 173 -10.23 -2.93 4.61
C TRP A 173 -8.99 -2.92 3.72
N PHE A 174 -8.35 -4.08 3.63
CA PHE A 174 -7.24 -4.31 2.72
C PHE A 174 -7.78 -4.72 1.36
N TYR A 175 -7.28 -4.15 0.28
CA TYR A 175 -7.75 -4.43 -1.08
C TYR A 175 -6.65 -4.97 -2.00
N GLY A 176 -7.05 -5.77 -2.98
CA GLY A 176 -6.14 -6.36 -3.98
C GLY A 176 -5.08 -7.25 -3.32
N GLU A 177 -3.83 -7.13 -3.74
CA GLU A 177 -2.70 -7.90 -3.19
C GLU A 177 -2.60 -7.78 -1.66
N LYS A 178 -2.95 -6.62 -1.10
CA LYS A 178 -2.84 -6.33 0.33
C LYS A 178 -3.89 -7.13 1.11
N ALA A 179 -4.97 -7.56 0.47
CA ALA A 179 -5.98 -8.43 1.05
C ALA A 179 -5.51 -9.88 1.15
N GLU A 180 -4.59 -10.29 0.27
CA GLU A 180 -4.06 -11.65 0.19
C GLU A 180 -2.83 -11.84 1.10
N GLU A 181 -2.13 -10.74 1.40
CA GLU A 181 -1.04 -10.71 2.38
C GLU A 181 -1.45 -11.29 3.75
N LEU A 182 -0.50 -12.00 4.36
CA LEU A 182 -0.67 -12.59 5.68
C LEU A 182 -0.22 -11.59 6.74
N TYR A 183 -1.18 -11.11 7.53
CA TYR A 183 -0.91 -10.31 8.73
C TYR A 183 -1.34 -11.10 9.96
N ASN A 184 -0.53 -11.08 11.01
CA ASN A 184 -0.85 -11.80 12.24
C ASN A 184 -1.48 -10.86 13.27
N VAL A 185 -2.46 -11.38 14.01
CA VAL A 185 -2.97 -10.66 15.17
C VAL A 185 -1.82 -10.43 16.16
N GLY A 186 -1.70 -9.20 16.65
CA GLY A 186 -0.58 -8.75 17.48
C GLY A 186 0.49 -7.97 16.70
N ASP A 187 0.52 -8.04 15.37
CA ASP A 187 1.48 -7.31 14.56
C ASP A 187 1.30 -5.79 14.69
N LYS A 188 2.42 -5.08 14.75
CA LYS A 188 2.44 -3.61 14.68
C LYS A 188 2.52 -3.20 13.22
N LEU A 189 1.47 -2.54 12.74
CA LEU A 189 1.33 -2.12 11.37
C LEU A 189 1.49 -0.59 11.26
N SER A 190 2.40 -0.17 10.40
CA SER A 190 2.38 1.18 9.82
C SER A 190 1.60 1.13 8.51
N LEU A 191 0.45 1.80 8.46
CA LEU A 191 -0.35 1.94 7.25
C LEU A 191 -0.13 3.34 6.69
N PHE A 192 0.45 3.41 5.49
CA PHE A 192 0.74 4.68 4.82
C PHE A 192 -0.25 4.95 3.71
N CYS A 193 -0.60 6.23 3.52
CA CYS A 193 -1.52 6.68 2.50
C CYS A 193 -2.87 5.93 2.50
N VAL A 194 -3.41 5.62 3.68
CA VAL A 194 -4.74 5.02 3.81
C VAL A 194 -5.80 6.10 3.75
N LYS A 195 -6.94 5.77 3.15
CA LYS A 195 -8.05 6.71 3.04
C LYS A 195 -9.05 6.45 4.15
N TYR A 196 -9.41 7.51 4.88
CA TYR A 196 -10.48 7.50 5.86
C TYR A 196 -11.83 7.56 5.16
N ASN A 197 -12.73 6.64 5.48
CA ASN A 197 -14.08 6.60 4.92
C ASN A 197 -15.12 6.55 6.04
N ASN A 198 -16.30 7.10 5.75
CA ASN A 198 -17.51 6.90 6.54
C ASN A 198 -18.64 6.62 5.54
N PHE A 199 -19.22 5.43 5.61
CA PHE A 199 -20.36 5.04 4.78
C PHE A 199 -21.54 4.70 5.68
N LYS A 200 -22.61 5.49 5.60
CA LYS A 200 -23.83 5.31 6.42
C LYS A 200 -23.54 5.19 7.93
N GLY A 201 -22.56 5.95 8.44
CA GLY A 201 -22.16 5.94 9.85
C GLY A 201 -21.07 4.92 10.19
N HIS A 202 -20.69 4.04 9.25
CA HIS A 202 -19.62 3.07 9.45
C HIS A 202 -18.26 3.67 9.03
N GLU A 203 -17.40 3.89 10.01
CA GLU A 203 -16.06 4.45 9.85
C GLU A 203 -15.03 3.34 9.63
N TYR A 204 -14.21 3.45 8.58
CA TYR A 204 -13.16 2.48 8.28
C TYR A 204 -12.01 3.11 7.49
N LEU A 205 -10.86 2.45 7.54
CA LEU A 205 -9.68 2.79 6.74
C LEU A 205 -9.61 1.87 5.52
N SER A 206 -9.47 2.42 4.33
CA SER A 206 -9.20 1.63 3.13
C SER A 206 -7.71 1.65 2.80
N VAL A 207 -7.09 0.47 2.77
CA VAL A 207 -5.73 0.21 2.28
C VAL A 207 -5.84 -0.18 0.82
N GLY A 208 -5.73 0.80 -0.06
CA GLY A 208 -5.92 0.64 -1.50
C GLY A 208 -4.61 0.54 -2.27
N HIS A 209 -4.68 0.70 -3.59
CA HIS A 209 -3.53 0.68 -4.49
C HIS A 209 -2.43 1.70 -4.14
N LEU A 210 -2.81 2.88 -3.64
CA LEU A 210 -1.87 3.94 -3.25
C LEU A 210 -1.33 3.78 -1.82
N SER A 211 -1.88 2.83 -1.07
CA SER A 211 -1.49 2.58 0.31
C SER A 211 -0.37 1.56 0.35
N SER A 212 0.48 1.66 1.37
CA SER A 212 1.48 0.64 1.67
C SER A 212 1.38 0.22 3.13
N VAL A 213 1.60 -1.06 3.39
CA VAL A 213 1.61 -1.63 4.74
C VAL A 213 3.03 -2.02 5.08
N LYS A 214 3.50 -1.63 6.26
CA LYS A 214 4.77 -2.13 6.82
C LYS A 214 4.48 -2.81 8.14
N CYS A 215 4.73 -4.11 8.19
CA CYS A 215 4.68 -4.89 9.41
C CYS A 215 6.04 -4.83 10.11
N ILE A 216 6.04 -4.50 11.41
CA ILE A 216 7.20 -4.72 12.28
C ILE A 216 6.90 -6.00 13.05
N LEU A 217 7.46 -7.11 12.57
CA LEU A 217 7.44 -8.37 13.30
C LEU A 217 8.11 -8.16 14.66
N HIS A 218 7.48 -8.63 15.73
CA HIS A 218 8.19 -8.82 16.98
C HIS A 218 9.37 -9.77 16.68
N GLN A 219 10.60 -9.29 16.85
CA GLN A 219 11.73 -10.20 17.03
C GLN A 219 11.36 -11.07 18.25
N LEU A 220 11.22 -12.38 18.03
CA LEU A 220 11.20 -13.34 19.13
C LEU A 220 12.39 -13.02 20.06
N PRO A 221 12.23 -13.08 21.39
CA PRO A 221 13.37 -12.96 22.27
C PRO A 221 14.40 -14.02 21.86
N HIS A 222 15.59 -13.57 21.44
CA HIS A 222 16.73 -14.44 21.22
C HIS A 222 16.95 -15.24 22.52
N VAL A 223 16.62 -16.52 22.51
CA VAL A 223 17.22 -17.46 23.45
C VAL A 223 18.70 -17.51 23.05
N PRO A 224 19.64 -17.14 23.93
CA PRO A 224 21.05 -17.19 23.60
C PRO A 224 21.44 -18.63 23.29
N ALA A 225 22.04 -18.84 22.12
CA ALA A 225 22.70 -20.08 21.78
C ALA A 225 23.96 -20.23 22.65
N ALA A 226 23.78 -20.71 23.88
CA ALA A 226 24.86 -21.12 24.77
C ALA A 226 24.73 -22.58 25.22
N ASP A 227 23.71 -23.31 24.79
CA ASP A 227 23.48 -24.71 25.14
C ASP A 227 23.42 -25.60 23.89
N LEU A 228 24.49 -25.61 23.08
CA LEU A 228 24.84 -26.77 22.25
C LEU A 228 26.30 -26.72 21.79
N GLU A 229 27.24 -26.65 22.74
CA GLU A 229 28.56 -27.22 22.49
C GLU A 229 28.46 -28.75 22.58
N ASN A 230 29.16 -29.43 21.68
CA ASN A 230 29.43 -30.88 21.63
C ASN A 230 28.43 -31.77 20.87
N SER A 231 28.48 -31.70 19.54
CA SER A 231 28.70 -32.93 18.76
C SER A 231 29.36 -32.63 17.41
N THR A 232 30.67 -32.83 17.36
CA THR A 232 31.50 -32.93 16.16
C THR A 232 31.03 -34.07 15.27
N ILE A 233 30.61 -33.79 14.02
CA ILE A 233 30.79 -34.73 12.89
C ILE A 233 31.11 -33.92 11.63
N GLU A 234 32.28 -34.21 11.06
CA GLU A 234 32.78 -33.73 9.78
C GLU A 234 31.94 -34.24 8.61
N SER A 235 31.72 -33.40 7.59
CA SER A 235 32.02 -33.80 6.21
C SER A 235 32.03 -32.60 5.27
N SER A 236 33.01 -32.67 4.40
CA SER A 236 33.49 -31.72 3.41
C SER A 236 32.56 -31.56 2.21
N VAL A 237 32.65 -30.41 1.52
CA VAL A 237 33.19 -30.28 0.14
C VAL A 237 32.69 -28.99 -0.54
N ASN A 238 33.69 -28.23 -1.04
CA ASN A 238 33.75 -27.26 -2.15
C ASN A 238 33.08 -25.88 -2.10
N ARG A 239 33.97 -24.90 -1.89
CA ARG A 239 33.95 -23.53 -2.46
C ARG A 239 34.13 -23.56 -3.97
N VAL A 240 33.42 -22.69 -4.68
CA VAL A 240 33.96 -21.96 -5.85
C VAL A 240 33.45 -20.52 -5.80
N SER A 241 34.39 -19.58 -5.67
CA SER A 241 34.21 -18.15 -5.85
C SER A 241 34.53 -17.79 -7.30
N ILE A 242 33.73 -16.96 -7.99
CA ILE A 242 34.23 -16.15 -9.11
C ILE A 242 33.59 -14.76 -9.10
N SER A 243 34.49 -13.79 -9.22
CA SER A 243 34.38 -12.33 -9.15
C SER A 243 33.75 -11.65 -10.36
N SER A 244 33.28 -10.42 -10.12
CA SER A 244 32.88 -9.39 -11.10
C SER A 244 34.02 -8.96 -12.04
N PRO A 245 33.67 -8.24 -13.13
CA PRO A 245 34.32 -6.95 -13.36
C PRO A 245 33.40 -5.80 -13.83
N SER A 246 33.92 -4.60 -13.60
CA SER A 246 33.41 -3.24 -13.78
C SER A 246 33.61 -2.62 -15.19
N SER A 247 33.14 -1.36 -15.34
CA SER A 247 33.41 -0.30 -16.37
C SER A 247 32.26 -0.10 -17.38
N SER A 248 31.89 1.09 -17.88
CA SER A 248 32.38 2.48 -17.80
C SER A 248 31.34 3.46 -18.40
N ASN A 249 31.48 4.75 -18.06
CA ASN A 249 30.79 5.96 -18.56
C ASN A 249 30.62 6.08 -20.08
N LYS A 250 29.50 6.68 -20.55
CA LYS A 250 29.45 7.64 -21.69
C LYS A 250 28.32 8.68 -21.56
N ASN A 251 28.69 9.95 -21.68
CA ASN A 251 27.84 11.11 -21.99
C ASN A 251 27.38 11.09 -23.45
N ILE A 252 26.16 11.54 -23.77
CA ILE A 252 25.78 11.93 -25.14
C ILE A 252 24.88 13.18 -25.12
N THR A 253 25.27 14.16 -25.94
CA THR A 253 24.57 15.41 -26.27
C THR A 253 23.92 15.31 -27.66
N ILE A 254 22.71 15.87 -27.73
CA ILE A 254 21.88 16.41 -28.85
C ILE A 254 22.41 16.34 -30.30
N GLY A 255 21.54 15.89 -31.20
CA GLY A 255 21.52 16.26 -32.62
C GLY A 255 20.22 15.81 -33.33
N SER A 256 19.45 16.76 -33.88
CA SER A 256 18.43 16.54 -34.95
C SER A 256 19.08 16.81 -36.32
N PRO A 257 18.54 16.32 -37.47
CA PRO A 257 17.41 17.01 -38.12
C PRO A 257 16.41 16.14 -38.95
N ASP A 258 15.26 16.78 -39.20
CA ASP A 258 14.37 16.80 -40.38
C ASP A 258 13.45 15.64 -40.84
N GLN A 259 12.15 15.96 -40.72
CA GLN A 259 11.03 15.93 -41.69
C GLN A 259 10.79 14.71 -42.61
N LYS A 260 9.56 14.17 -42.52
CA LYS A 260 8.59 14.17 -43.65
C LYS A 260 7.15 13.84 -43.22
N GLN A 261 6.21 14.53 -43.86
CA GLN A 261 4.75 14.39 -43.79
C GLN A 261 4.25 13.07 -44.38
N SER A 262 3.12 12.56 -43.88
CA SER A 262 2.02 12.05 -44.72
C SER A 262 0.74 11.85 -43.90
N THR A 263 -0.36 11.81 -44.65
CA THR A 263 -1.75 12.13 -44.31
C THR A 263 -2.64 10.92 -44.01
N SER A 264 -3.84 11.23 -43.49
CA SER A 264 -5.14 10.59 -43.73
C SER A 264 -5.59 9.43 -42.82
N GLY A 265 -6.87 9.46 -42.44
CA GLY A 265 -7.59 8.29 -41.93
C GLY A 265 -8.55 8.54 -40.77
N SER A 266 -9.67 9.20 -41.06
CA SER A 266 -10.82 9.37 -40.15
C SER A 266 -11.65 8.08 -40.02
N THR A 267 -11.98 7.67 -38.78
CA THR A 267 -13.22 6.91 -38.51
C THR A 267 -13.72 7.15 -37.07
N PRO A 268 -15.01 7.45 -36.84
CA PRO A 268 -15.53 7.78 -35.51
C PRO A 268 -16.03 6.52 -34.78
N CYS A 269 -15.63 6.34 -33.52
CA CYS A 269 -16.19 5.28 -32.67
C CYS A 269 -17.08 5.85 -31.56
N LYS A 270 -18.19 5.14 -31.34
CA LYS A 270 -19.45 5.60 -30.76
C LYS A 270 -19.38 5.80 -29.23
N LYS A 271 -19.99 6.90 -28.79
CA LYS A 271 -20.43 7.15 -27.41
C LYS A 271 -21.36 6.04 -26.93
N ARG A 272 -21.10 5.45 -25.76
CA ARG A 272 -22.13 4.77 -24.96
C ARG A 272 -22.48 5.63 -23.74
N LYS A 273 -23.76 5.99 -23.68
CA LYS A 273 -24.48 6.47 -22.50
C LYS A 273 -24.94 5.26 -21.69
N THR A 274 -24.87 5.38 -20.37
CA THR A 274 -25.64 4.62 -19.38
C THR A 274 -25.65 5.55 -18.17
N GLN A 275 -26.69 6.35 -17.91
CA GLN A 275 -28.08 6.08 -17.52
C GLN A 275 -28.16 5.33 -16.19
N ASP A 276 -28.40 6.12 -15.14
CA ASP A 276 -28.71 5.72 -13.78
C ASP A 276 -30.04 4.94 -13.73
N PHE A 277 -30.08 3.88 -12.93
CA PHE A 277 -31.35 3.30 -12.47
C PHE A 277 -31.23 2.83 -11.01
N ASN A 278 -32.18 3.32 -10.20
CA ASN A 278 -32.57 2.75 -8.91
C ASN A 278 -33.31 1.43 -9.13
N VAL A 279 -33.11 0.44 -8.26
CA VAL A 279 -34.03 -0.68 -8.06
C VAL A 279 -34.09 -1.02 -6.57
N GLU A 280 -35.29 -0.91 -6.01
CA GLU A 280 -35.75 -1.51 -4.77
C GLU A 280 -36.19 -2.97 -4.99
N GLU A 281 -36.13 -3.73 -3.88
CA GLU A 281 -36.89 -4.94 -3.51
C GLU A 281 -36.60 -6.34 -4.11
N GLY A 282 -36.67 -7.31 -3.18
CA GLY A 282 -36.69 -8.78 -3.37
C GLY A 282 -35.34 -9.44 -3.05
N THR A 283 -35.18 -10.42 -2.16
CA THR A 283 -36.11 -11.33 -1.48
C THR A 283 -35.39 -11.97 -0.27
N SER A 284 -36.21 -12.36 0.72
CA SER A 284 -35.88 -13.16 1.89
C SER A 284 -35.79 -14.66 1.57
N GLU A 285 -34.74 -15.34 2.06
CA GLU A 285 -34.76 -16.72 2.59
C GLU A 285 -33.34 -17.12 3.05
N ILE A 286 -33.10 -17.24 4.36
CA ILE A 286 -31.86 -17.83 4.91
C ILE A 286 -32.22 -19.18 5.52
N LEU A 287 -31.70 -20.23 4.91
CA LEU A 287 -31.68 -21.60 5.42
C LEU A 287 -30.78 -21.65 6.68
N LYS A 288 -31.31 -22.21 7.76
CA LYS A 288 -30.52 -22.63 8.92
C LYS A 288 -29.65 -23.82 8.51
N ILE A 289 -28.35 -23.75 8.79
CA ILE A 289 -27.43 -24.89 8.66
C ILE A 289 -27.18 -25.43 10.07
N ASP A 290 -27.52 -26.70 10.26
CA ASP A 290 -27.28 -27.48 11.47
C ASP A 290 -25.77 -27.77 11.67
N GLU A 291 -25.35 -27.89 12.93
CA GLU A 291 -23.98 -28.23 13.32
C GLU A 291 -23.52 -29.60 12.74
N PRO A 292 -22.26 -29.75 12.30
CA PRO A 292 -21.77 -31.01 11.76
C PRO A 292 -21.52 -32.03 12.88
N LYS A 293 -22.35 -33.08 12.88
CA LYS A 293 -22.17 -34.30 13.67
C LYS A 293 -21.38 -35.33 12.87
N GLU A 294 -20.04 -35.28 12.89
CA GLU A 294 -19.23 -36.46 12.51
C GLU A 294 -17.80 -36.32 13.02
N SER A 295 -17.40 -37.18 13.96
CA SER A 295 -15.99 -37.33 14.37
C SER A 295 -15.26 -38.15 13.30
N PHE A 296 -14.27 -37.55 12.63
CA PHE A 296 -13.41 -38.25 11.69
C PHE A 296 -12.51 -39.23 12.43
N SER A 297 -12.42 -40.48 11.96
CA SER A 297 -11.41 -41.42 12.47
C SER A 297 -10.03 -41.05 11.92
N ASP A 298 -9.00 -41.21 12.76
CA ASP A 298 -7.61 -40.82 12.48
C ASP A 298 -7.06 -41.44 11.19
N GLU A 299 -7.52 -42.64 10.82
CA GLU A 299 -7.10 -43.33 9.61
C GLU A 299 -7.62 -42.65 8.33
N LYS A 300 -8.84 -42.10 8.37
CA LYS A 300 -9.45 -41.40 7.23
C LYS A 300 -8.81 -40.04 7.04
N PHE A 301 -8.49 -39.35 8.14
CA PHE A 301 -7.73 -38.10 8.13
C PHE A 301 -6.32 -38.29 7.56
N THR A 302 -5.61 -39.33 8.03
CA THR A 302 -4.24 -39.66 7.57
C THR A 302 -4.21 -39.95 6.06
N LYS A 303 -5.19 -40.69 5.54
CA LYS A 303 -5.31 -40.95 4.08
C LYS A 303 -5.55 -39.69 3.26
N VAL A 304 -6.37 -38.75 3.75
CA VAL A 304 -6.63 -37.47 3.08
C VAL A 304 -5.36 -36.60 3.04
N VAL A 305 -4.64 -36.55 4.15
CA VAL A 305 -3.38 -35.79 4.27
C VAL A 305 -2.30 -36.36 3.35
N LEU A 306 -2.09 -37.67 3.34
CA LEU A 306 -1.10 -38.32 2.47
C LEU A 306 -1.42 -38.13 0.98
N ASN A 307 -2.71 -38.15 0.61
CA ASN A 307 -3.13 -37.90 -0.76
C ASN A 307 -2.95 -36.43 -1.17
N LEU A 308 -3.13 -35.48 -0.24
CA LEU A 308 -2.84 -34.07 -0.46
C LEU A 308 -1.34 -33.87 -0.71
N LEU A 309 -0.48 -34.48 0.11
CA LEU A 309 0.98 -34.38 -0.01
C LEU A 309 1.50 -35.00 -1.31
N LYS A 310 0.97 -36.16 -1.74
CA LYS A 310 1.35 -36.82 -3.00
C LYS A 310 0.99 -36.01 -4.26
N ASN A 311 -0.02 -35.14 -4.18
CA ASN A 311 -0.46 -34.31 -5.30
C ASN A 311 0.28 -32.96 -5.42
N ILE A 312 1.17 -32.62 -4.47
CA ILE A 312 2.00 -31.41 -4.55
C ILE A 312 3.19 -31.68 -5.51
N LYS A 313 2.98 -31.42 -6.80
CA LYS A 313 3.97 -31.65 -7.87
C LYS A 313 5.09 -30.59 -7.98
N ASN A 314 5.13 -29.58 -7.11
CA ASN A 314 6.10 -28.48 -7.25
C ASN A 314 7.08 -28.37 -6.07
N ASN A 315 8.35 -28.15 -6.43
CA ASN A 315 9.59 -28.12 -5.65
C ASN A 315 9.69 -27.04 -4.55
N LYS A 316 8.59 -26.71 -3.86
CA LYS A 316 8.62 -25.83 -2.69
C LYS A 316 8.64 -26.69 -1.43
N GLU A 317 9.82 -27.22 -1.09
CA GLU A 317 10.09 -27.92 0.17
C GLU A 317 9.59 -27.14 1.39
N VAL A 318 9.58 -25.81 1.32
CA VAL A 318 9.02 -24.90 2.34
C VAL A 318 7.52 -25.13 2.59
N VAL A 319 6.73 -25.46 1.55
CA VAL A 319 5.29 -25.73 1.68
C VAL A 319 5.05 -27.09 2.30
N LYS A 320 5.86 -28.11 1.93
CA LYS A 320 5.79 -29.43 2.55
C LYS A 320 6.14 -29.38 4.03
N LEU A 321 7.22 -28.67 4.38
CA LEU A 321 7.66 -28.51 5.78
C LEU A 321 6.60 -27.84 6.66
N ARG A 322 5.94 -26.77 6.16
CA ARG A 322 4.86 -26.11 6.92
C ARG A 322 3.62 -26.97 7.10
N ILE A 323 3.29 -27.81 6.11
CA ILE A 323 2.18 -28.75 6.24
C ILE A 323 2.52 -29.82 7.29
N ILE A 324 3.75 -30.33 7.30
CA ILE A 324 4.23 -31.29 8.31
C ILE A 324 4.24 -30.67 9.72
N GLU A 325 4.69 -29.42 9.85
CA GLU A 325 4.69 -28.67 11.11
C GLU A 325 3.27 -28.49 11.65
N PHE A 326 2.33 -28.06 10.81
CA PHE A 326 0.91 -27.93 11.15
C PHE A 326 0.27 -29.26 11.57
N ILE A 327 0.60 -30.37 10.88
CA ILE A 327 0.09 -31.70 11.25
C ILE A 327 0.65 -32.14 12.61
N SER A 328 1.91 -31.81 12.91
CA SER A 328 2.57 -32.17 14.17
C SER A 328 2.01 -31.39 15.36
N GLU A 329 1.47 -30.19 15.13
CA GLU A 329 0.75 -29.42 16.16
C GLU A 329 -0.64 -29.99 16.47
N ILE A 330 -1.28 -30.63 15.49
CA ILE A 330 -2.65 -31.17 15.61
C ILE A 330 -2.66 -32.61 16.13
N LEU A 331 -1.61 -33.39 15.83
CA LEU A 331 -1.48 -34.78 16.25
C LEU A 331 -0.34 -34.92 17.27
N PRO A 332 -0.62 -34.75 18.58
CA PRO A 332 0.41 -34.79 19.63
C PRO A 332 0.98 -36.19 19.91
N GLU A 333 0.47 -37.26 19.28
CA GLU A 333 0.92 -38.63 19.52
C GLU A 333 2.09 -39.04 18.61
N LYS A 334 3.20 -39.44 19.23
CA LYS A 334 4.50 -39.70 18.60
C LYS A 334 4.53 -40.84 17.58
N ASP A 335 3.54 -41.72 17.56
CA ASP A 335 3.58 -42.94 16.76
C ASP A 335 3.15 -42.73 15.30
N THR A 336 2.30 -41.72 15.02
CA THR A 336 1.85 -41.40 13.65
C THR A 336 2.91 -40.64 12.85
N TYR A 337 3.71 -39.79 13.51
CA TYR A 337 4.80 -39.02 12.90
C TYR A 337 5.87 -39.94 12.29
N ASN A 338 6.23 -41.03 12.99
CA ASN A 338 7.21 -42.01 12.51
C ASN A 338 6.73 -42.83 11.30
N SER A 339 5.41 -42.95 11.10
CA SER A 339 4.84 -43.60 9.91
C SER A 339 4.92 -42.70 8.69
N VAL A 340 4.67 -41.40 8.84
CA VAL A 340 4.70 -40.43 7.73
C VAL A 340 6.14 -40.09 7.33
N ALA A 341 7.06 -39.99 8.29
CA ALA A 341 8.47 -39.70 8.02
C ALA A 341 9.24 -40.86 7.35
N LYS A 342 8.74 -42.10 7.40
CA LYS A 342 9.36 -43.28 6.75
C LYS A 342 8.97 -43.48 5.28
N GLU A 343 7.91 -42.81 4.79
CA GLU A 343 7.45 -42.89 3.39
C GLU A 343 8.04 -41.79 2.49
N PHE A 344 8.90 -40.92 3.05
CA PHE A 344 9.69 -39.90 2.34
C PHE A 344 11.17 -40.15 2.57
#